data_AF-K1RPX4-F1
#
_entry.id   AF-K1RPX4-F1
#
_cell.length_a   1.000
_cell.length_b   1.000
_cell.length_c   1.000
_cell.angle_alpha   90.00
_cell.angle_beta   90.00
_cell.angle_gamma   90.00
#
_symmetry.space_group_name_H-M   'P 1'
#
loop_
_entity.id
_entity.type
_entity.pdbx_description
1 polymer ?
#
loop_
_entity_poly.entity_id
_entity_poly.type
_entity_poly.pdbx_seq_one_letter_code
_entity_poly.pdbx_strand_id
1 'polypeptide(L)'
;RIEIKKYPKLTEIGSKREKTLVDYYYVNYPQVFDGEEHEGYYTQEQIKDVVAYAASKYINVVPEIEMPGHALAALASYPELSFDSTQTYKVSPTWGVFEQVFCPSETTFKFFEGVMDEVVELFPSEYIHIGGDECPKTAWKNSAFCQQLIRQLGLKDDVTPSKVDGVKHSKEDKLQSYFVTRMEKYLNDKGRNIIGWDEILEGGLAPNATV
;
A
#
# COMPACT_ATOMS: atom_id res chain seq x y z
N ARG A 1 8.66 4.34 5.68
CA ARG A 1 9.95 5.01 6.05
C ARG A 1 9.83 6.54 6.08
N ILE A 2 8.62 7.09 6.01
CA ILE A 2 8.33 8.52 5.91
C ILE A 2 7.66 8.97 7.21
N GLU A 3 8.08 10.10 7.76
CA GLU A 3 7.37 10.76 8.85
C GLU A 3 6.03 11.34 8.36
N ILE A 4 4.95 10.87 8.95
CA ILE A 4 3.59 11.41 8.75
C ILE A 4 3.13 11.93 10.11
N LYS A 5 3.06 13.25 10.27
CA LYS A 5 2.83 13.91 11.57
C LYS A 5 1.48 13.54 12.16
N LYS A 6 0.46 13.37 11.32
CA LYS A 6 -0.87 12.92 11.73
C LYS A 6 -0.88 11.47 12.23
N TYR A 7 0.06 10.65 11.78
CA TYR A 7 0.14 9.22 12.08
C TYR A 7 1.54 8.82 12.59
N PRO A 8 1.99 9.34 13.75
CA PRO A 8 3.36 9.17 14.23
C PRO A 8 3.76 7.72 14.48
N LYS A 9 2.80 6.82 14.76
CA LYS A 9 3.11 5.40 14.97
C LYS A 9 3.67 4.72 13.73
N LEU A 10 3.48 5.27 12.53
CA LEU A 10 4.10 4.74 11.30
C LEU A 10 5.63 4.73 11.39
N THR A 11 6.22 5.68 12.10
CA THR A 11 7.67 5.73 12.33
C THR A 11 8.06 5.28 13.73
N GLU A 12 7.26 5.52 14.77
CA GLU A 12 7.55 5.03 16.12
C GLU A 12 7.52 3.50 16.23
N ILE A 13 6.63 2.83 15.47
CA ILE A 13 6.47 1.37 15.45
C ILE A 13 6.84 0.81 14.09
N GLY A 14 6.20 1.29 13.01
CA GLY A 14 6.28 0.69 11.68
C GLY A 14 7.67 0.79 11.02
N SER A 15 8.57 1.61 11.57
CA SER A 15 9.95 1.69 11.10
C SER A 15 10.88 0.65 11.71
N LYS A 16 10.43 -0.13 12.71
CA LYS A 16 11.27 -1.03 13.50
C LYS A 16 10.90 -2.49 13.26
N ARG A 17 11.88 -3.34 12.96
CA ARG A 17 11.72 -4.80 12.96
C ARG A 17 12.67 -5.44 13.97
N GLU A 18 12.20 -6.46 14.66
CA GLU A 18 12.93 -7.09 15.79
C GLU A 18 14.24 -7.79 15.36
N LYS A 19 14.32 -8.18 14.08
CA LYS A 19 15.46 -8.91 13.47
C LYS A 19 15.32 -8.91 11.95
N THR A 20 16.38 -9.33 11.24
CA THR A 20 16.37 -9.54 9.79
C THR A 20 16.75 -10.99 9.46
N LEU A 21 16.04 -11.58 8.48
CA LEU A 21 16.36 -12.88 7.93
C LEU A 21 17.76 -12.85 7.29
N VAL A 22 18.60 -13.81 7.68
CA VAL A 22 19.92 -14.02 7.06
C VAL A 22 19.73 -14.85 5.79
N ASP A 23 20.35 -14.41 4.70
CA ASP A 23 20.25 -14.98 3.36
C ASP A 23 18.83 -14.92 2.74
N TYR A 24 18.68 -15.60 1.61
CA TYR A 24 17.40 -15.79 0.94
C TYR A 24 16.51 -16.79 1.69
N TYR A 25 15.19 -16.60 1.61
CA TYR A 25 14.18 -17.29 2.45
C TYR A 25 14.31 -18.81 2.49
N TYR A 26 14.73 -19.43 1.37
CA TYR A 26 14.82 -20.88 1.21
C TYR A 26 16.23 -21.46 1.44
N VAL A 27 17.19 -20.66 1.89
CA VAL A 27 18.58 -21.11 2.10
C VAL A 27 18.71 -21.94 3.40
N ASN A 28 18.09 -21.49 4.48
CA ASN A 28 18.26 -22.09 5.81
C ASN A 28 16.93 -22.67 6.33
N TYR A 29 16.96 -23.90 6.85
CA TYR A 29 15.82 -24.53 7.53
C TYR A 29 16.25 -25.22 8.84
N PRO A 30 15.81 -24.75 10.03
CA PRO A 30 14.94 -23.59 10.24
C PRO A 30 15.60 -22.27 9.79
N GLN A 31 14.79 -21.24 9.56
CA GLN A 31 15.28 -19.91 9.19
C GLN A 31 16.22 -19.35 10.25
N VAL A 32 17.27 -18.65 9.80
CA VAL A 32 18.28 -18.01 10.64
C VAL A 32 18.10 -16.49 10.57
N PHE A 33 18.18 -15.82 11.71
CA PHE A 33 18.05 -14.37 11.83
C PHE A 33 19.29 -13.78 12.48
N ASP A 34 19.61 -12.53 12.16
CA ASP A 34 20.73 -11.80 12.75
C ASP A 34 20.54 -11.55 14.27
N GLY A 35 19.28 -11.49 14.72
CA GLY A 35 18.93 -11.16 16.11
C GLY A 35 19.11 -9.68 16.45
N GLU A 36 19.28 -8.82 15.44
CA GLU A 36 19.55 -7.39 15.61
C GLU A 36 18.33 -6.56 15.23
N GLU A 37 17.85 -5.72 16.14
CA GLU A 37 16.78 -4.77 15.82
C GLU A 37 17.26 -3.82 14.72
N HIS A 38 16.40 -3.60 13.73
CA HIS A 38 16.68 -2.69 12.63
C HIS A 38 15.59 -1.63 12.52
N GLU A 39 15.98 -0.36 12.61
CA GLU A 39 15.09 0.79 12.57
C GLU A 39 15.59 1.92 11.65
N GLY A 40 14.71 2.87 11.35
CA GLY A 40 15.08 4.08 10.62
C GLY A 40 13.96 4.65 9.74
N TYR A 41 13.89 5.97 9.65
CA TYR A 41 12.96 6.69 8.79
C TYR A 41 13.55 8.05 8.42
N TYR A 42 12.95 8.72 7.44
CA TYR A 42 13.28 10.10 7.10
C TYR A 42 12.26 11.05 7.71
N THR A 43 12.74 12.07 8.40
CA THR A 43 11.88 13.20 8.81
C THR A 43 11.40 13.96 7.58
N GLN A 44 10.34 14.73 7.72
CA GLN A 44 9.85 15.57 6.62
C GLN A 44 10.89 16.56 6.11
N GLU A 45 11.75 17.09 7.00
CA GLU A 45 12.83 17.99 6.60
C GLU A 45 13.93 17.26 5.82
N GLN A 46 14.31 16.05 6.24
CA GLN A 46 15.25 15.22 5.47
C GLN A 46 14.70 14.86 4.08
N ILE A 47 13.39 14.61 3.98
CA ILE A 47 12.72 14.36 2.69
C ILE A 47 12.79 15.61 1.81
N LYS A 48 12.45 16.79 2.34
CA LYS A 48 12.55 18.06 1.61
C LYS A 48 13.97 18.32 1.12
N ASP A 49 14.99 18.02 1.94
CA ASP A 49 16.39 18.16 1.56
C ASP A 49 16.75 17.24 0.39
N VAL A 50 16.31 15.98 0.40
CA VAL A 50 16.52 15.03 -0.70
C VAL A 50 15.81 15.51 -1.98
N VAL A 51 14.55 15.94 -1.86
CA VAL A 51 13.75 16.44 -2.99
C VAL A 51 14.40 17.70 -3.59
N ALA A 52 14.83 18.66 -2.76
CA ALA A 52 15.50 19.88 -3.21
C ALA A 52 16.85 19.58 -3.86
N TYR A 53 17.62 18.64 -3.30
CA TYR A 53 18.88 18.21 -3.88
C TYR A 53 18.69 17.56 -5.26
N ALA A 54 17.73 16.63 -5.38
CA ALA A 54 17.38 16.00 -6.64
C ALA A 54 16.92 17.02 -7.70
N ALA A 55 16.08 17.97 -7.30
CA ALA A 55 15.63 19.06 -8.17
C ALA A 55 16.79 19.93 -8.69
N SER A 56 17.82 20.17 -7.87
CA SER A 56 19.03 20.89 -8.29
C SER A 56 19.82 20.16 -9.40
N LYS A 57 19.50 18.89 -9.63
CA LYS A 57 20.07 18.01 -10.66
C LYS A 57 19.06 17.64 -11.75
N TYR A 58 17.91 18.33 -11.81
CA TYR A 58 16.83 18.05 -12.75
C TYR A 58 16.23 16.64 -12.60
N ILE A 59 16.31 16.06 -11.40
CA ILE A 59 15.74 14.76 -11.06
C ILE A 59 14.44 14.99 -10.29
N ASN A 60 13.33 14.42 -10.79
CA ASN A 60 12.06 14.40 -10.07
C ASN A 60 12.01 13.18 -9.14
N VAL A 61 11.62 13.40 -7.88
CA VAL A 61 11.44 12.32 -6.91
C VAL A 61 9.96 11.99 -6.83
N VAL A 62 9.57 10.82 -7.34
CA VAL A 62 8.22 10.29 -7.27
C VAL A 62 8.11 9.43 -6.02
N PRO A 63 7.28 9.78 -5.02
CA PRO A 63 7.12 8.96 -3.83
C PRO A 63 6.24 7.75 -4.11
N GLU A 64 6.50 6.66 -3.40
CA GLU A 64 5.65 5.46 -3.38
C GLU A 64 5.11 5.21 -1.97
N ILE A 65 3.79 5.02 -1.87
CA ILE A 65 3.11 4.60 -0.64
C ILE A 65 2.24 3.40 -0.98
N GLU A 66 2.73 2.22 -0.60
CA GLU A 66 2.09 0.94 -0.92
C GLU A 66 0.65 0.80 -0.41
N MET A 67 -0.23 0.31 -1.30
CA MET A 67 -1.60 -0.11 -1.03
C MET A 67 -2.19 -0.96 -2.17
N PRO A 68 -3.13 -1.88 -1.92
CA PRO A 68 -3.59 -2.33 -0.61
C PRO A 68 -2.74 -3.48 -0.02
N GLY A 69 -1.75 -3.97 -0.79
CA GLY A 69 -0.75 -4.95 -0.36
C GLY A 69 0.30 -4.34 0.58
N HIS A 70 1.38 -5.10 0.83
CA HIS A 70 2.57 -4.63 1.56
C HIS A 70 2.31 -3.86 2.87
N ALA A 71 1.24 -4.23 3.58
CA ALA A 71 0.64 -3.38 4.62
C ALA A 71 1.21 -3.58 6.03
N LEU A 72 1.98 -4.65 6.27
CA LEU A 72 2.33 -5.12 7.63
C LEU A 72 2.91 -4.03 8.55
N ALA A 73 3.74 -3.14 8.04
CA ALA A 73 4.31 -2.06 8.84
C ALA A 73 3.23 -1.08 9.34
N ALA A 74 2.29 -0.71 8.47
CA ALA A 74 1.17 0.15 8.84
C ALA A 74 0.17 -0.57 9.76
N LEU A 75 -0.09 -1.87 9.53
CA LEU A 75 -0.98 -2.67 10.39
C LEU A 75 -0.38 -2.89 11.79
N ALA A 76 0.95 -3.01 11.91
CA ALA A 76 1.64 -3.05 13.21
C ALA A 76 1.50 -1.72 13.97
N SER A 77 1.50 -0.59 13.26
CA SER A 77 1.30 0.74 13.84
C SER A 77 -0.15 1.06 14.20
N TYR A 78 -1.09 0.63 13.35
CA TYR A 78 -2.51 0.94 13.41
C TYR A 78 -3.34 -0.32 13.03
N PRO A 79 -3.55 -1.26 13.98
CA PRO A 79 -4.30 -2.49 13.73
C PRO A 79 -5.74 -2.27 13.25
N GLU A 80 -6.34 -1.10 13.53
CA GLU A 80 -7.68 -0.72 13.05
C GLU A 80 -7.81 -0.63 11.52
N LEU A 81 -6.69 -0.65 10.79
CA LEU A 81 -6.66 -0.66 9.32
C LEU A 81 -6.82 -2.09 8.73
N SER A 82 -6.82 -3.10 9.59
CA SER A 82 -6.94 -4.53 9.23
C SER A 82 -8.39 -5.04 9.33
N PHE A 83 -8.57 -6.36 9.18
CA PHE A 83 -9.87 -7.04 9.39
C PHE A 83 -10.19 -7.33 10.86
N ASP A 84 -9.17 -7.31 11.73
CA ASP A 84 -9.30 -7.56 13.17
C ASP A 84 -8.34 -6.63 13.93
N SER A 85 -8.90 -5.55 14.50
CA SER A 85 -8.14 -4.57 15.26
C SER A 85 -7.64 -5.09 16.62
N THR A 86 -8.09 -6.27 17.06
CA THR A 86 -7.63 -6.90 18.31
C THR A 86 -6.38 -7.74 18.10
N GLN A 87 -6.07 -8.09 16.85
CA GLN A 87 -4.86 -8.81 16.50
C GLN A 87 -3.62 -7.92 16.65
N THR A 88 -2.57 -8.48 17.25
CA THR A 88 -1.24 -7.85 17.24
C THR A 88 -0.51 -8.21 15.96
N TYR A 89 -0.21 -7.19 15.16
CA TYR A 89 0.65 -7.31 13.97
C TYR A 89 2.09 -6.94 14.32
N LYS A 90 3.04 -7.50 13.56
CA LYS A 90 4.47 -7.18 13.68
C LYS A 90 5.02 -6.78 12.31
N VAL A 91 5.98 -5.87 12.30
CA VAL A 91 6.78 -5.58 11.11
C VAL A 91 7.56 -6.85 10.74
N SER A 92 7.46 -7.28 9.48
CA SER A 92 8.02 -8.57 9.07
C SER A 92 9.55 -8.59 9.16
N PRO A 93 10.15 -9.64 9.75
CA PRO A 93 11.59 -9.87 9.69
C PRO A 93 12.01 -10.69 8.46
N THR A 94 11.06 -11.07 7.59
CA THR A 94 11.27 -11.97 6.44
C THR A 94 10.90 -11.29 5.11
N TRP A 95 11.28 -11.91 4.01
CA TRP A 95 10.97 -11.48 2.64
C TRP A 95 9.81 -12.28 2.06
N GLY A 96 9.10 -11.70 1.08
CA GLY A 96 8.04 -12.35 0.31
C GLY A 96 6.71 -11.61 0.37
N VAL A 97 5.68 -12.27 -0.17
CA VAL A 97 4.29 -11.79 -0.19
C VAL A 97 3.60 -12.11 1.13
N PHE A 98 2.88 -11.14 1.68
CA PHE A 98 2.17 -11.28 2.96
C PHE A 98 0.65 -11.20 2.77
N GLU A 99 -0.08 -12.12 3.41
CA GLU A 99 -1.56 -12.17 3.38
C GLU A 99 -2.22 -11.01 4.15
N GLN A 100 -1.44 -10.27 4.94
CA GLN A 100 -1.93 -9.13 5.71
C GLN A 100 -2.00 -7.89 4.82
N VAL A 101 -3.16 -7.70 4.20
CA VAL A 101 -3.51 -6.57 3.33
C VAL A 101 -4.46 -5.62 4.06
N PHE A 102 -4.59 -4.39 3.56
CA PHE A 102 -5.53 -3.41 4.11
C PHE A 102 -6.99 -3.85 3.97
N CYS A 103 -7.80 -3.54 4.98
CA CYS A 103 -9.26 -3.64 4.88
C CYS A 103 -9.81 -2.43 4.08
N PRO A 104 -10.65 -2.62 3.04
CA PRO A 104 -11.19 -1.51 2.23
C PRO A 104 -12.34 -0.77 2.96
N SER A 105 -12.05 -0.26 4.15
CA SER A 105 -13.00 0.43 5.03
C SER A 105 -12.87 1.95 4.95
N GLU A 106 -13.91 2.68 5.38
CA GLU A 106 -13.85 4.14 5.51
C GLU A 106 -12.72 4.61 6.44
N THR A 107 -12.41 3.84 7.49
CA THR A 107 -11.27 4.12 8.38
C THR A 107 -9.96 4.10 7.60
N THR A 108 -9.77 3.07 6.77
CA THR A 108 -8.59 2.91 5.92
C THR A 108 -8.48 4.02 4.88
N PHE A 109 -9.59 4.37 4.21
CA PHE A 109 -9.56 5.46 3.23
C PHE A 109 -9.23 6.79 3.90
N LYS A 110 -9.84 7.14 5.05
CA LYS A 110 -9.49 8.37 5.78
C LYS A 110 -8.05 8.39 6.28
N PHE A 111 -7.49 7.24 6.62
CA PHE A 111 -6.08 7.10 6.96
C PHE A 111 -5.22 7.46 5.74
N PHE A 112 -5.46 6.85 4.59
CA PHE A 112 -4.71 7.15 3.37
C PHE A 112 -4.91 8.58 2.89
N GLU A 113 -6.11 9.13 2.98
CA GLU A 113 -6.37 10.54 2.69
C GLU A 113 -5.47 11.45 3.54
N GLY A 114 -5.39 11.20 4.85
CA GLY A 114 -4.51 11.96 5.75
C GLY A 114 -3.02 11.74 5.52
N VAL A 115 -2.59 10.54 5.11
CA VAL A 115 -1.20 10.27 4.70
C VAL A 115 -0.89 11.05 3.42
N MET A 116 -1.78 10.97 2.43
CA MET A 116 -1.59 11.60 1.12
C MET A 116 -1.65 13.12 1.20
N ASP A 117 -2.44 13.71 2.11
CA ASP A 117 -2.39 15.14 2.43
C ASP A 117 -0.95 15.60 2.72
N GLU A 118 -0.22 14.88 3.57
CA GLU A 118 1.16 15.24 3.90
C GLU A 118 2.13 14.87 2.77
N VAL A 119 1.94 13.75 2.08
CA VAL A 119 2.82 13.33 0.97
C VAL A 119 2.80 14.36 -0.17
N VAL A 120 1.64 14.87 -0.57
CA VAL A 120 1.58 15.82 -1.70
C VAL A 120 2.21 17.18 -1.38
N GLU A 121 2.36 17.53 -0.10
CA GLU A 121 3.09 18.73 0.35
C GLU A 121 4.60 18.52 0.31
N LEU A 122 5.07 17.29 0.56
CA LEU A 122 6.50 16.95 0.59
C LEU A 122 7.08 16.73 -0.81
N PHE A 123 6.28 16.23 -1.73
CA PHE A 123 6.72 15.86 -3.08
C PHE A 123 5.98 16.69 -4.14
N PRO A 124 6.67 17.60 -4.85
CA PRO A 124 6.07 18.43 -5.90
C PRO A 124 5.80 17.66 -7.21
N SER A 125 6.18 16.38 -7.27
CA SER A 125 5.96 15.50 -8.42
C SER A 125 4.47 15.50 -8.82
N GLU A 126 4.21 15.54 -10.14
CA GLU A 126 2.86 15.37 -10.69
C GLU A 126 2.29 13.97 -10.43
N TYR A 127 3.18 12.99 -10.26
CA TYR A 127 2.84 11.59 -9.99
C TYR A 127 3.08 11.22 -8.53
N ILE A 128 2.19 10.38 -8.00
CA ILE A 128 2.36 9.63 -6.75
C ILE A 128 2.21 8.15 -7.09
N HIS A 129 3.20 7.33 -6.72
CA HIS A 129 3.11 5.88 -6.86
C HIS A 129 2.31 5.31 -5.69
N ILE A 130 1.27 4.54 -6.00
CA ILE A 130 0.40 3.92 -4.99
C ILE A 130 0.71 2.43 -4.78
N GLY A 131 1.72 1.91 -5.47
CA GLY A 131 2.05 0.49 -5.43
C GLY A 131 1.03 -0.33 -6.19
N GLY A 132 0.42 -1.31 -5.51
CA GLY A 132 -0.68 -2.12 -6.02
C GLY A 132 -0.29 -3.55 -6.38
N ASP A 133 0.98 -3.88 -6.24
CA ASP A 133 1.53 -5.21 -6.47
C ASP A 133 1.18 -6.19 -5.35
N GLU A 134 1.29 -7.48 -5.66
CA GLU A 134 1.33 -8.58 -4.70
C GLU A 134 0.33 -8.44 -3.54
N CYS A 135 -0.95 -8.17 -3.87
CA CYS A 135 -2.04 -8.06 -2.90
C CYS A 135 -2.90 -9.34 -2.90
N PRO A 136 -2.61 -10.36 -2.06
CA PRO A 136 -3.43 -11.55 -1.92
C PRO A 136 -4.88 -11.23 -1.59
N LYS A 137 -5.78 -11.88 -2.32
CA LYS A 137 -7.23 -11.68 -2.15
C LYS A 137 -7.84 -12.56 -1.04
N THR A 138 -7.05 -13.40 -0.37
CA THR A 138 -7.53 -14.39 0.61
C THR A 138 -8.29 -13.74 1.77
N ALA A 139 -7.73 -12.66 2.33
CA ALA A 139 -8.37 -11.93 3.42
C ALA A 139 -9.74 -11.36 3.00
N TRP A 140 -9.84 -10.83 1.77
CA TRP A 140 -11.08 -10.27 1.23
C TRP A 140 -12.12 -11.36 0.93
N LYS A 141 -11.69 -12.52 0.43
CA LYS A 141 -12.57 -13.69 0.21
C LYS A 141 -13.20 -14.17 1.51
N ASN A 142 -12.42 -14.19 2.59
CA ASN A 142 -12.84 -14.70 3.90
C ASN A 142 -13.53 -13.64 4.79
N SER A 143 -13.53 -12.37 4.39
CA SER A 143 -14.10 -11.27 5.17
C SER A 143 -15.59 -11.05 4.86
N ALA A 144 -16.46 -11.21 5.86
CA ALA A 144 -17.88 -10.91 5.72
C ALA A 144 -18.13 -9.44 5.32
N PHE A 145 -17.30 -8.52 5.82
CA PHE A 145 -17.31 -7.11 5.45
C PHE A 145 -17.02 -6.92 3.96
N CYS A 146 -15.91 -7.48 3.44
CA CYS A 146 -15.57 -7.36 2.03
C CYS A 146 -16.63 -7.99 1.13
N GLN A 147 -17.16 -9.16 1.49
CA GLN A 147 -18.21 -9.82 0.72
C GLN A 147 -19.51 -9.00 0.72
N GLN A 148 -19.82 -8.29 1.81
CA GLN A 148 -20.94 -7.35 1.84
C GLN A 148 -20.68 -6.12 0.97
N LEU A 149 -19.50 -5.52 1.05
CA LEU A 149 -19.12 -4.37 0.25
C LEU A 149 -19.16 -4.68 -1.25
N ILE A 150 -18.63 -5.85 -1.66
CA ILE A 150 -18.73 -6.38 -3.03
C ILE A 150 -20.19 -6.42 -3.51
N ARG A 151 -21.11 -6.92 -2.67
CA ARG A 151 -22.54 -6.96 -3.01
C ARG A 151 -23.15 -5.57 -3.13
N GLN A 152 -22.80 -4.65 -2.23
CA GLN A 152 -23.29 -3.27 -2.23
C GLN A 152 -22.82 -2.49 -3.47
N LEU A 153 -21.57 -2.68 -3.86
CA LEU A 153 -20.96 -2.09 -5.05
C LEU A 153 -21.37 -2.81 -6.36
N GLY A 154 -22.03 -3.97 -6.25
CA GLY A 154 -22.45 -4.76 -7.40
C GLY A 154 -21.29 -5.40 -8.18
N LEU A 155 -20.13 -5.60 -7.53
CA LEU A 155 -18.95 -6.20 -8.14
C LEU A 155 -19.17 -7.70 -8.36
N LYS A 156 -18.79 -8.20 -9.54
CA LYS A 156 -19.03 -9.58 -9.98
C LYS A 156 -17.82 -10.09 -10.74
N ASP A 157 -17.59 -11.39 -10.71
CA ASP A 157 -16.59 -12.02 -11.57
C ASP A 157 -16.86 -11.70 -13.04
N ASP A 158 -15.80 -11.59 -13.83
CA ASP A 158 -15.89 -11.47 -15.27
C ASP A 158 -16.39 -12.77 -15.92
N VAL A 159 -17.33 -12.60 -16.85
CA VAL A 159 -17.79 -13.71 -17.69
C VAL A 159 -16.88 -13.92 -18.91
N THR A 160 -16.21 -12.86 -19.35
CA THR A 160 -15.27 -12.83 -20.48
C THR A 160 -14.00 -12.09 -20.09
N PRO A 161 -12.83 -12.45 -20.64
CA PRO A 161 -11.59 -11.75 -20.32
C PRO A 161 -11.65 -10.24 -20.64
N SER A 162 -10.94 -9.44 -19.84
CA SER A 162 -10.70 -8.02 -20.05
C SER A 162 -10.03 -7.79 -21.40
N LYS A 163 -10.38 -6.66 -22.03
CA LYS A 163 -9.79 -6.26 -23.32
C LYS A 163 -8.42 -5.62 -23.16
N VAL A 164 -8.03 -5.27 -21.93
CA VAL A 164 -6.80 -4.55 -21.64
C VAL A 164 -5.65 -5.54 -21.42
N ASP A 165 -5.85 -6.55 -20.59
CA ASP A 165 -4.83 -7.54 -20.21
C ASP A 165 -5.15 -8.97 -20.64
N GLY A 166 -6.36 -9.25 -21.15
CA GLY A 166 -6.76 -10.59 -21.56
C GLY A 166 -7.08 -11.55 -20.41
N VAL A 167 -7.27 -11.06 -19.18
CA VAL A 167 -7.50 -11.87 -17.97
C VAL A 167 -8.97 -11.79 -17.53
N LYS A 168 -9.51 -12.86 -16.93
CA LYS A 168 -10.82 -12.80 -16.25
C LYS A 168 -10.60 -12.41 -14.80
N HIS A 169 -11.17 -11.28 -14.39
CA HIS A 169 -11.04 -10.80 -13.02
C HIS A 169 -12.15 -11.35 -12.12
N SER A 170 -11.79 -11.69 -10.89
CA SER A 170 -12.72 -12.00 -9.81
C SER A 170 -13.39 -10.73 -9.26
N LYS A 171 -14.46 -10.90 -8.51
CA LYS A 171 -15.10 -9.82 -7.74
C LYS A 171 -14.17 -9.18 -6.70
N GLU A 172 -13.17 -9.91 -6.19
CA GLU A 172 -12.15 -9.36 -5.31
C GLU A 172 -11.10 -8.54 -6.07
N ASP A 173 -10.75 -8.91 -7.30
CA ASP A 173 -9.90 -8.08 -8.17
C ASP A 173 -10.62 -6.75 -8.47
N LYS A 174 -11.93 -6.79 -8.70
CA LYS A 174 -12.75 -5.57 -8.82
C LYS A 174 -12.83 -4.76 -7.53
N LEU A 175 -12.66 -5.39 -6.37
CA LEU A 175 -12.56 -4.69 -5.10
C LEU A 175 -11.21 -3.96 -4.97
N GLN A 176 -10.13 -4.50 -5.54
CA GLN A 176 -8.85 -3.81 -5.68
C GLN A 176 -8.99 -2.60 -6.60
N SER A 177 -9.59 -2.77 -7.78
CA SER A 177 -9.90 -1.66 -8.69
C SER A 177 -10.74 -0.57 -8.01
N TYR A 178 -11.72 -0.92 -7.18
CA TYR A 178 -12.47 0.05 -6.36
C TYR A 178 -11.57 0.83 -5.39
N PHE A 179 -10.65 0.16 -4.70
CA PHE A 179 -9.69 0.79 -3.80
C PHE A 179 -8.81 1.80 -4.56
N VAL A 180 -8.20 1.34 -5.66
CA VAL A 180 -7.32 2.15 -6.53
C VAL A 180 -8.08 3.36 -7.08
N THR A 181 -9.26 3.16 -7.65
CA THR A 181 -10.08 4.24 -8.23
C THR A 181 -10.45 5.29 -7.19
N ARG A 182 -10.71 4.88 -5.94
CA ARG A 182 -11.02 5.83 -4.87
C ARG A 182 -9.80 6.69 -4.50
N MET A 183 -8.61 6.09 -4.47
CA MET A 183 -7.37 6.80 -4.20
C MET A 183 -6.93 7.67 -5.39
N GLU A 184 -7.12 7.21 -6.62
CA GLU A 184 -6.94 8.02 -7.83
C GLU A 184 -7.77 9.29 -7.76
N LYS A 185 -9.08 9.16 -7.52
CA LYS A 185 -9.99 10.32 -7.43
C LYS A 185 -9.52 11.32 -6.38
N TYR A 186 -9.12 10.83 -5.20
CA TYR A 186 -8.66 11.68 -4.13
C TYR A 186 -7.37 12.45 -4.48
N LEU A 187 -6.41 11.80 -5.14
CA LEU A 187 -5.17 12.42 -5.57
C LEU A 187 -5.37 13.36 -6.77
N ASN A 188 -6.26 13.01 -7.70
CA ASN A 188 -6.67 13.88 -8.80
C ASN A 188 -7.30 15.19 -8.29
N ASP A 189 -8.12 15.14 -7.23
CA ASP A 189 -8.69 16.33 -6.59
C ASP A 189 -7.61 17.24 -5.95
N LYS A 190 -6.37 16.75 -5.78
CA LYS A 190 -5.18 17.51 -5.35
C LYS A 190 -4.25 17.89 -6.50
N GLY A 191 -4.65 17.65 -7.74
CA GLY A 191 -3.84 17.89 -8.93
C GLY A 191 -2.63 16.95 -9.03
N ARG A 192 -2.82 15.67 -8.67
CA ARG A 192 -1.81 14.61 -8.82
C ARG A 192 -2.38 13.44 -9.61
N ASN A 193 -1.56 12.84 -10.46
CA ASN A 193 -1.84 11.60 -11.16
C ASN A 193 -1.29 10.42 -10.35
N ILE A 194 -1.90 9.24 -10.51
CA ILE A 194 -1.37 8.02 -9.91
C ILE A 194 -0.52 7.25 -10.93
N ILE A 195 0.49 6.57 -10.40
CA ILE A 195 1.18 5.47 -11.07
C ILE A 195 1.13 4.26 -10.13
N GLY A 196 1.05 3.05 -10.68
CA GLY A 196 1.06 1.82 -9.89
C GLY A 196 1.62 0.67 -10.69
N TRP A 197 1.94 -0.42 -10.00
CA TRP A 197 2.37 -1.68 -10.62
C TRP A 197 1.27 -2.27 -11.50
N ASP A 198 1.63 -3.17 -12.41
CA ASP A 198 0.71 -3.63 -13.46
C ASP A 198 -0.55 -4.33 -12.92
N GLU A 199 -0.52 -4.83 -11.68
CA GLU A 199 -1.68 -5.38 -11.00
C GLU A 199 -2.79 -4.36 -10.72
N ILE A 200 -2.57 -3.05 -10.92
CA ILE A 200 -3.70 -2.08 -10.93
C ILE A 200 -4.63 -2.25 -12.13
N LEU A 201 -4.26 -3.07 -13.13
CA LEU A 201 -5.14 -3.54 -14.19
C LEU A 201 -6.24 -4.48 -13.66
N GLU A 202 -5.97 -5.20 -12.57
CA GLU A 202 -6.88 -6.19 -12.00
C GLU A 202 -8.23 -5.57 -11.63
N GLY A 203 -9.30 -6.09 -12.23
CA GLY A 203 -10.66 -5.61 -11.97
C GLY A 203 -11.05 -4.33 -12.71
N GLY A 204 -10.16 -3.78 -13.54
CA GLY A 204 -10.37 -2.62 -14.39
C GLY A 204 -9.48 -1.44 -14.00
N LEU A 205 -8.76 -0.89 -14.99
CA LEU A 205 -7.86 0.23 -14.80
C LEU A 205 -8.61 1.53 -14.51
N ALA A 206 -8.14 2.29 -13.52
CA ALA A 206 -8.65 3.62 -13.24
C ALA A 206 -8.31 4.59 -14.41
N PRO A 207 -9.24 5.47 -14.82
CA PRO A 207 -9.20 6.12 -16.13
C PRO A 207 -7.98 7.01 -16.40
N ASN A 208 -7.32 7.53 -15.36
CA ASN A 208 -6.17 8.42 -15.46
C ASN A 208 -4.89 7.78 -14.92
N ALA A 209 -4.92 6.50 -14.58
CA ALA A 209 -3.78 5.79 -14.01
C ALA A 209 -2.70 5.53 -15.07
N THR A 210 -1.45 5.72 -14.65
CA THR A 210 -0.28 5.24 -15.40
C THR A 210 0.14 3.88 -14.86
N VAL A 211 0.50 2.98 -15.77
CA VAL A 211 1.08 1.66 -15.51
C VAL A 211 2.47 1.63 -16.14
#